data_AF-A0A2G6QQL8-F1
#
_entry.id   AF-A0A2G6QQL8-F1
#
_cell.length_a   1.000
_cell.length_b   1.000
_cell.length_c   1.000
_cell.angle_alpha   90.00
_cell.angle_beta   90.00
_cell.angle_gamma   90.00
#
_symmetry.space_group_name_H-M   'P 1'
#
loop_
_entity.id
_entity.type
_entity.pdbx_description
1 polymer ?
#
loop_
_entity_poly.entity_id
_entity_poly.type
_entity_poly.pdbx_seq_one_letter_code
_entity_poly.pdbx_strand_id
1 'polypeptide(L)'
;HLDQALSLVGIAEQPNNQLLGRANYLKGLIMHWAQRYRDASRHFLIAAEAFENANQIEYAIENALRASESELSLGNIVQAGQLAEIALESLPNLDSPWEYEVRARHLLADAAARAGSERVADDEVERLFDQALAVAEQGSDPDFVAKFRSRILSSKAEWLKSQRRYVEALTPATQAYELALAEDHPGRRGYTATLLLDCLRIASLDKPELTPKAKELIAKILADNELDEEVHAHANDALERLAKDSKPDTAK
;
A
#
# COMPACT_ATOMS: atom_id res chain seq x y z
N HIS A 1 -1.93 14.82 -25.62
CA HIS A 1 -0.62 14.25 -25.24
C HIS A 1 -0.66 12.74 -25.02
N LEU A 2 -1.69 12.20 -24.33
CA LEU A 2 -1.89 10.74 -24.16
C LEU A 2 -1.99 9.98 -25.50
N ASP A 3 -2.73 10.50 -26.48
CA ASP A 3 -2.91 9.83 -27.78
C ASP A 3 -1.65 9.76 -28.63
N GLN A 4 -0.72 10.72 -28.47
CA GLN A 4 0.60 10.68 -29.10
C GLN A 4 1.53 9.66 -28.43
N ALA A 5 1.47 9.53 -27.11
CA ALA A 5 2.21 8.49 -26.39
C ALA A 5 1.72 7.08 -26.78
N LEU A 6 0.41 6.92 -26.95
CA LEU A 6 -0.19 5.65 -27.38
C LEU A 6 0.12 5.30 -28.84
N SER A 7 0.24 6.29 -29.74
CA SER A 7 0.59 6.03 -31.16
C SER A 7 2.05 5.61 -31.35
N LEU A 8 2.97 6.13 -30.54
CA LEU A 8 4.39 5.71 -30.54
C LEU A 8 4.58 4.26 -30.09
N VAL A 9 3.68 3.73 -29.26
CA VAL A 9 3.67 2.32 -28.82
C VAL A 9 2.90 1.42 -29.81
N GLY A 10 2.31 1.99 -30.87
CA GLY A 10 1.49 1.29 -31.86
C GLY A 10 2.25 0.43 -32.89
N ILE A 11 3.58 0.33 -32.81
CA ILE A 11 4.40 -0.44 -33.76
C ILE A 11 4.81 -1.78 -33.12
N ALA A 12 3.88 -2.72 -33.01
CA ALA A 12 4.18 -4.11 -32.68
C ALA A 12 3.09 -5.06 -33.19
N GLU A 13 2.75 -4.97 -34.48
CA GLU A 13 2.03 -6.04 -35.18
C GLU A 13 3.03 -6.95 -35.90
N GLN A 14 3.89 -7.63 -35.15
CA GLN A 14 4.78 -8.73 -35.60
C GLN A 14 5.11 -9.67 -34.41
N PRO A 15 5.49 -10.95 -34.64
CA PRO A 15 5.37 -12.05 -33.68
C PRO A 15 6.51 -12.10 -32.64
N ASN A 16 6.92 -10.94 -32.14
CA ASN A 16 7.93 -10.85 -31.09
C ASN A 16 7.25 -10.57 -29.74
N ASN A 17 7.05 -11.64 -28.98
CA ASN A 17 6.46 -11.59 -27.64
C ASN A 17 7.18 -10.60 -26.70
N GLN A 18 8.49 -10.38 -26.87
CA GLN A 18 9.22 -9.39 -26.06
C GLN A 18 8.80 -7.95 -26.38
N LEU A 19 8.61 -7.61 -27.66
CA LEU A 19 8.16 -6.28 -28.06
C LEU A 19 6.70 -6.04 -27.65
N LEU A 20 5.85 -7.07 -27.80
CA LEU A 20 4.46 -7.03 -27.34
C LEU A 20 4.37 -6.81 -25.83
N GLY A 21 5.20 -7.53 -25.05
CA GLY A 21 5.29 -7.39 -23.61
C GLY A 21 5.70 -5.98 -23.19
N ARG A 22 6.78 -5.44 -23.78
CA ARG A 22 7.25 -4.08 -23.49
C ARG A 22 6.22 -3.01 -23.86
N ALA A 23 5.56 -3.15 -25.01
CA ALA A 23 4.53 -2.22 -25.46
C ALA A 23 3.34 -2.19 -24.49
N ASN A 24 2.87 -3.35 -24.07
CA ASN A 24 1.75 -3.44 -23.13
C ASN A 24 2.13 -3.01 -21.72
N TYR A 25 3.34 -3.30 -21.25
CA TYR A 25 3.85 -2.79 -19.98
C TYR A 25 3.80 -1.26 -19.92
N LEU A 26 4.32 -0.58 -20.95
CA LEU A 26 4.28 0.89 -21.02
C LEU A 26 2.86 1.44 -21.08
N LYS A 27 1.97 0.82 -21.86
CA LYS A 27 0.54 1.20 -21.88
C LYS A 27 -0.09 1.01 -20.50
N GLY A 28 0.20 -0.08 -19.82
CA GLY A 28 -0.25 -0.37 -18.45
C GLY A 28 0.18 0.73 -17.47
N LEU A 29 1.45 1.13 -17.49
CA LEU A 29 1.96 2.21 -16.64
C LEU A 29 1.23 3.54 -16.88
N ILE A 30 1.07 3.92 -18.15
CA ILE A 30 0.38 5.16 -18.54
C ILE A 30 -1.07 5.14 -18.04
N MET A 31 -1.78 4.03 -18.24
CA MET A 31 -3.17 3.90 -17.78
C MET A 31 -3.27 3.89 -16.26
N HIS A 32 -2.33 3.25 -15.57
CA HIS A 32 -2.30 3.21 -14.10
C HIS A 32 -2.10 4.62 -13.52
N TRP A 33 -1.16 5.40 -14.04
CA TRP A 33 -0.97 6.80 -13.62
C TRP A 33 -2.16 7.69 -13.93
N ALA A 34 -2.88 7.41 -15.03
CA ALA A 34 -4.14 8.06 -15.35
C ALA A 34 -5.33 7.55 -14.52
N GLN A 35 -5.09 6.69 -13.51
CA GLN A 35 -6.10 6.05 -12.65
C GLN A 35 -7.15 5.22 -13.43
N ARG A 36 -6.81 4.80 -14.65
CA ARG A 36 -7.62 3.89 -15.48
C ARG A 36 -7.29 2.44 -15.15
N TYR A 37 -7.51 2.05 -13.90
CA TYR A 37 -7.03 0.78 -13.36
C TYR A 37 -7.52 -0.46 -14.11
N ARG A 38 -8.74 -0.44 -14.65
CA ARG A 38 -9.27 -1.54 -15.47
C ARG A 38 -8.48 -1.74 -16.76
N ASP A 39 -8.17 -0.64 -17.45
CA ASP A 39 -7.38 -0.69 -18.67
C ASP A 39 -5.91 -1.03 -18.38
N ALA A 40 -5.38 -0.50 -17.27
CA ALA A 40 -4.03 -0.79 -16.80
C ALA A 40 -3.84 -2.28 -16.52
N SER A 41 -4.73 -2.88 -15.72
CA SER A 41 -4.72 -4.32 -15.40
C SER A 41 -4.73 -5.17 -16.67
N ARG A 42 -5.66 -4.87 -17.61
CA ARG A 42 -5.72 -5.59 -18.89
C ARG A 42 -4.40 -5.55 -19.65
N HIS A 43 -3.76 -4.39 -19.74
CA HIS A 43 -2.46 -4.27 -20.42
C HIS A 43 -1.35 -5.00 -19.66
N PHE A 44 -1.31 -4.95 -18.33
CA PHE A 44 -0.35 -5.72 -17.55
C PHE A 44 -0.54 -7.23 -17.73
N LEU A 45 -1.77 -7.75 -17.79
CA LEU A 45 -2.02 -9.17 -18.04
C LEU A 45 -1.53 -9.61 -19.43
N ILE A 46 -1.79 -8.81 -20.48
CA ILE A 46 -1.26 -9.08 -21.83
C ILE A 46 0.27 -9.06 -21.82
N ALA A 47 0.88 -8.13 -21.08
CA ALA A 47 2.32 -8.05 -20.96
C ALA A 47 2.91 -9.27 -20.23
N ALA A 48 2.27 -9.72 -19.14
CA ALA A 48 2.70 -10.88 -18.38
C ALA A 48 2.71 -12.14 -19.26
N GLU A 49 1.62 -12.41 -19.97
CA GLU A 49 1.51 -13.55 -20.90
C GLU A 49 2.57 -13.48 -22.02
N ALA A 50 2.81 -12.28 -22.58
CA ALA A 50 3.82 -12.09 -23.61
C ALA A 50 5.24 -12.35 -23.07
N PHE A 51 5.57 -11.88 -21.88
CA PHE A 51 6.87 -12.14 -21.26
C PHE A 51 7.06 -13.59 -20.86
N GLU A 52 6.02 -14.26 -20.36
CA GLU A 52 6.05 -15.68 -20.07
C GLU A 52 6.31 -16.50 -21.35
N ASN A 53 5.59 -16.22 -22.43
CA ASN A 53 5.80 -16.85 -23.75
C ASN A 53 7.18 -16.53 -24.37
N ALA A 54 7.91 -15.55 -23.83
CA ALA A 54 9.26 -15.20 -24.22
C ALA A 54 10.33 -15.74 -23.23
N ASN A 55 9.94 -16.57 -22.26
CA ASN A 55 10.76 -17.07 -21.16
C ASN A 55 11.43 -15.95 -20.34
N GLN A 56 10.76 -14.80 -20.20
CA GLN A 56 11.22 -13.69 -19.37
C GLN A 56 10.40 -13.62 -18.06
N ILE A 57 10.59 -14.62 -17.20
CA ILE A 57 9.75 -14.87 -16.02
C ILE A 57 9.73 -13.69 -15.03
N GLU A 58 10.86 -13.02 -14.83
CA GLU A 58 10.94 -11.82 -13.97
C GLU A 58 9.97 -10.71 -14.43
N TYR A 59 9.92 -10.44 -15.74
CA TYR A 59 8.99 -9.45 -16.29
C TYR A 59 7.54 -9.95 -16.25
N ALA A 60 7.31 -11.25 -16.37
CA ALA A 60 5.96 -11.80 -16.22
C ALA A 60 5.43 -11.58 -14.78
N ILE A 61 6.25 -11.89 -13.78
CA ILE A 61 5.95 -11.66 -12.35
C ILE A 61 5.72 -10.18 -12.06
N GLU A 62 6.60 -9.30 -12.54
CA GLU A 62 6.45 -7.84 -12.38
C GLU A 62 5.09 -7.34 -12.89
N ASN A 63 4.66 -7.84 -14.05
CA ASN A 63 3.39 -7.44 -14.65
C ASN A 63 2.19 -8.07 -13.93
N ALA A 64 2.28 -9.31 -13.46
CA ALA A 64 1.24 -9.92 -12.63
C ALA A 64 1.01 -9.14 -11.33
N LEU A 65 2.08 -8.69 -10.66
CA LEU A 65 1.99 -7.87 -9.45
C LEU A 65 1.36 -6.48 -9.72
N ARG A 66 1.68 -5.86 -10.86
CA ARG A 66 1.05 -4.57 -11.25
C ARG A 66 -0.43 -4.72 -11.63
N ALA A 67 -0.79 -5.84 -12.26
CA ALA A 67 -2.18 -6.19 -12.48
C ALA A 67 -2.90 -6.36 -11.13
N SER A 68 -2.33 -7.12 -10.20
CA SER A 68 -2.85 -7.30 -8.83
C SER A 68 -3.06 -5.96 -8.11
N GLU A 69 -2.08 -5.05 -8.14
CA GLU A 69 -2.19 -3.69 -7.61
C GLU A 69 -3.38 -2.92 -8.22
N SER A 70 -3.55 -3.00 -9.53
CA SER A 70 -4.64 -2.33 -10.24
C SER A 70 -6.02 -2.94 -9.92
N GLU A 71 -6.10 -4.27 -9.74
CA GLU A 71 -7.32 -4.97 -9.32
C GLU A 71 -7.72 -4.61 -7.88
N LEU A 72 -6.75 -4.44 -6.97
CA LEU A 72 -7.03 -3.91 -5.62
C LEU A 72 -7.63 -2.50 -5.67
N SER A 73 -7.09 -1.63 -6.53
CA SER A 73 -7.63 -0.27 -6.73
C SER A 73 -9.05 -0.26 -7.29
N LEU A 74 -9.47 -1.30 -8.00
CA LEU A 74 -10.85 -1.48 -8.48
C LEU A 74 -11.78 -2.14 -7.46
N GLY A 75 -11.25 -2.69 -6.37
CA GLY A 75 -12.01 -3.52 -5.43
C GLY A 75 -12.22 -4.96 -5.90
N ASN A 76 -11.51 -5.42 -6.93
CA ASN A 76 -11.57 -6.79 -7.45
C ASN A 76 -10.66 -7.72 -6.63
N ILE A 77 -10.99 -7.85 -5.34
CA ILE A 77 -10.13 -8.44 -4.31
C ILE A 77 -9.70 -9.89 -4.63
N VAL A 78 -10.62 -10.71 -5.13
CA VAL A 78 -10.33 -12.13 -5.45
C VAL A 78 -9.28 -12.23 -6.57
N GLN A 79 -9.46 -11.47 -7.64
CA GLN A 79 -8.53 -11.47 -8.77
C GLN A 79 -7.16 -10.94 -8.34
N ALA A 80 -7.13 -9.90 -7.50
CA ALA A 80 -5.88 -9.38 -6.97
C ALA A 80 -5.10 -10.43 -6.16
N GLY A 81 -5.78 -11.15 -5.26
CA GLY A 81 -5.17 -12.22 -4.47
C GLY A 81 -4.62 -13.34 -5.35
N GLN A 82 -5.40 -13.82 -6.32
CA GLN A 82 -4.96 -14.86 -7.26
C GLN A 82 -3.72 -14.46 -8.05
N LEU A 83 -3.65 -13.21 -8.53
CA LEU A 83 -2.47 -12.72 -9.25
C LEU A 83 -1.23 -12.64 -8.36
N ALA A 84 -1.40 -12.31 -7.07
CA ALA A 84 -0.30 -12.33 -6.11
C ALA A 84 0.16 -13.76 -5.78
N GLU A 85 -0.76 -14.72 -5.69
CA GLU A 85 -0.45 -16.15 -5.51
C GLU A 85 0.33 -16.71 -6.70
N ILE A 86 -0.11 -16.44 -7.93
CA ILE A 86 0.59 -16.85 -9.16
C ILE A 86 2.03 -16.29 -9.19
N ALA A 87 2.20 -15.03 -8.76
CA ALA A 87 3.52 -14.43 -8.64
C ALA A 87 4.39 -15.17 -7.62
N LEU A 88 3.85 -15.52 -6.44
CA LEU A 88 4.55 -16.31 -5.40
C LEU A 88 4.97 -17.69 -5.91
N GLU A 89 4.09 -18.38 -6.62
CA GLU A 89 4.36 -19.71 -7.21
C GLU A 89 5.48 -19.68 -8.24
N SER A 90 5.67 -18.53 -8.89
CA SER A 90 6.67 -18.33 -9.94
C SER A 90 8.05 -17.92 -9.40
N LEU A 91 8.15 -17.48 -8.14
CA LEU A 91 9.40 -16.99 -7.54
C LEU A 91 10.57 -17.97 -7.54
N PRO A 92 10.40 -19.30 -7.34
CA PRO A 92 11.52 -20.24 -7.36
C PRO A 92 12.30 -20.28 -8.67
N ASN A 93 11.75 -19.67 -9.74
CA ASN A 93 12.41 -19.56 -11.05
C ASN A 93 13.30 -18.31 -11.17
N LEU A 94 13.43 -17.50 -10.12
CA LEU A 94 14.24 -16.27 -10.11
C LEU A 94 15.53 -16.45 -9.31
N ASP A 95 16.61 -15.83 -9.77
CA ASP A 95 17.88 -15.77 -9.04
C ASP A 95 17.81 -14.85 -7.81
N SER A 96 16.95 -13.82 -7.86
CA SER A 96 16.77 -12.83 -6.78
C SER A 96 15.29 -12.46 -6.59
N PRO A 97 14.50 -13.34 -5.92
CA PRO A 97 13.05 -13.18 -5.82
C PRO A 97 12.59 -12.20 -4.74
N TRP A 98 13.48 -11.75 -3.85
CA TRP A 98 13.10 -11.11 -2.58
C TRP A 98 12.15 -9.92 -2.74
N GLU A 99 12.45 -8.96 -3.62
CA GLU A 99 11.60 -7.78 -3.83
C GLU A 99 10.19 -8.15 -4.32
N TYR A 100 10.12 -9.14 -5.21
CA TYR A 100 8.86 -9.67 -5.73
C TYR A 100 8.08 -10.43 -4.67
N GLU A 101 8.78 -11.16 -3.78
CA GLU A 101 8.16 -11.85 -2.65
C GLU A 101 7.52 -10.88 -1.67
N VAL A 102 8.24 -9.81 -1.29
CA VAL A 102 7.72 -8.76 -0.41
C VAL A 102 6.44 -8.17 -0.99
N ARG A 103 6.46 -7.82 -2.29
CA ARG A 103 5.31 -7.26 -2.99
C ARG A 103 4.14 -8.22 -3.06
N ALA A 104 4.37 -9.47 -3.45
CA ALA A 104 3.33 -10.46 -3.59
C ALA A 104 2.66 -10.76 -2.24
N ARG A 105 3.45 -10.94 -1.17
CA ARG A 105 2.92 -11.15 0.19
C ARG A 105 2.13 -9.95 0.69
N HIS A 106 2.61 -8.72 0.43
CA HIS A 106 1.87 -7.50 0.77
C HIS A 106 0.51 -7.46 0.07
N LEU A 107 0.48 -7.72 -1.24
CA LEU A 107 -0.77 -7.69 -2.03
C LEU A 107 -1.74 -8.78 -1.59
N LEU A 108 -1.24 -9.97 -1.25
CA LEU A 108 -2.05 -11.05 -0.71
C LEU A 108 -2.66 -10.68 0.66
N ALA A 109 -1.87 -10.06 1.55
CA ALA A 109 -2.35 -9.57 2.84
C ALA A 109 -3.39 -8.44 2.68
N ASP A 110 -3.17 -7.48 1.78
CA ASP A 110 -4.12 -6.39 1.51
C ASP A 110 -5.42 -6.93 0.86
N ALA A 111 -5.31 -7.91 -0.05
CA ALA A 111 -6.48 -8.59 -0.61
C ALA A 111 -7.27 -9.31 0.49
N ALA A 112 -6.61 -10.09 1.35
CA ALA A 112 -7.24 -10.78 2.46
C ALA A 112 -7.93 -9.81 3.43
N ALA A 113 -7.26 -8.71 3.79
CA ALA A 113 -7.80 -7.65 4.63
C ALA A 113 -9.08 -7.02 4.07
N ARG A 114 -9.12 -6.77 2.76
CA ARG A 114 -10.28 -6.18 2.07
C ARG A 114 -11.40 -7.18 1.82
N ALA A 115 -11.10 -8.48 1.79
CA ALA A 115 -12.11 -9.53 1.63
C ALA A 115 -13.08 -9.59 2.82
N GLY A 116 -12.65 -9.11 3.99
CA GLY A 116 -13.44 -9.04 5.21
C GLY A 116 -13.52 -10.37 5.97
N SER A 117 -13.93 -10.27 7.24
CA SER A 117 -13.94 -11.39 8.20
C SER A 117 -14.89 -12.54 7.82
N GLU A 118 -15.87 -12.28 6.95
CA GLU A 118 -16.77 -13.31 6.40
C GLU A 118 -16.05 -14.27 5.44
N ARG A 119 -14.90 -13.86 4.88
CA ARG A 119 -14.15 -14.63 3.88
C ARG A 119 -12.78 -15.09 4.37
N VAL A 120 -12.11 -14.25 5.16
CA VAL A 120 -10.79 -14.56 5.73
C VAL A 120 -10.82 -14.21 7.20
N ALA A 121 -10.44 -15.14 8.07
CA ALA A 121 -10.40 -14.89 9.51
C ALA A 121 -9.40 -13.77 9.86
N ASP A 122 -9.71 -12.96 10.87
CA ASP A 122 -8.85 -11.83 11.26
C ASP A 122 -7.44 -12.29 11.67
N ASP A 123 -7.33 -13.42 12.38
CA ASP A 123 -6.04 -14.02 12.75
C ASP A 123 -5.20 -14.39 11.51
N GLU A 124 -5.86 -14.79 10.42
CA GLU A 124 -5.20 -15.12 9.16
C GLU A 124 -4.72 -13.86 8.44
N VAL A 125 -5.52 -12.79 8.42
CA VAL A 125 -5.09 -11.49 7.88
C VAL A 125 -3.88 -10.95 8.65
N GLU A 126 -3.91 -11.04 9.98
CA GLU A 126 -2.80 -10.62 10.83
C GLU A 126 -1.53 -11.43 10.54
N ARG A 127 -1.65 -12.76 10.44
CA ARG A 127 -0.55 -13.65 10.06
C ARG A 127 0.03 -13.29 8.69
N LEU A 128 -0.79 -12.96 7.71
CA LEU A 128 -0.34 -12.58 6.37
C LEU A 128 0.45 -11.27 6.38
N PHE A 129 0.00 -10.25 7.11
CA PHE A 129 0.76 -9.01 7.27
C PHE A 129 2.10 -9.23 7.98
N ASP A 130 2.11 -10.04 9.05
CA ASP A 130 3.33 -10.35 9.79
C ASP A 130 4.34 -11.11 8.93
N GLN A 131 3.87 -12.01 8.05
CA GLN A 131 4.72 -12.68 7.07
C GLN A 131 5.29 -11.71 6.03
N ALA A 132 4.49 -10.78 5.52
CA ALA A 132 4.97 -9.76 4.59
C ALA A 132 6.06 -8.88 5.23
N LEU A 133 5.89 -8.49 6.50
CA LEU A 133 6.87 -7.73 7.27
C LEU A 133 8.16 -8.54 7.50
N ALA A 134 8.04 -9.79 7.91
CA ALA A 134 9.19 -10.65 8.18
C ALA A 134 10.08 -10.86 6.94
N VAL A 135 9.48 -10.97 5.75
CA VAL A 135 10.23 -11.05 4.49
C VAL A 135 10.84 -9.70 4.12
N ALA A 136 10.09 -8.60 4.29
CA ALA A 136 10.62 -7.26 4.04
C ALA A 136 11.87 -6.95 4.88
N GLU A 137 11.97 -7.47 6.10
CA GLU A 137 13.12 -7.24 7.00
C GLU A 137 14.38 -8.03 6.64
N GLN A 138 14.29 -9.01 5.74
CA GLN A 138 15.43 -9.82 5.31
C GLN A 138 16.27 -9.16 4.21
N GLY A 139 15.80 -8.04 3.67
CA GLY A 139 16.45 -7.31 2.59
C GLY A 139 17.78 -6.67 2.97
N SER A 140 18.69 -6.58 2.01
CA SER A 140 19.95 -5.87 2.16
C SER A 140 19.91 -4.41 1.69
N ASP A 141 18.87 -4.00 0.96
CA ASP A 141 18.67 -2.61 0.52
C ASP A 141 17.84 -1.84 1.57
N PRO A 142 18.46 -0.96 2.39
CA PRO A 142 17.75 -0.28 3.47
C PRO A 142 16.62 0.63 2.99
N ASP A 143 16.76 1.24 1.81
CA ASP A 143 15.78 2.15 1.25
C ASP A 143 14.55 1.37 0.79
N PHE A 144 14.76 0.25 0.10
CA PHE A 144 13.67 -0.66 -0.26
C PHE A 144 12.97 -1.24 0.97
N VAL A 145 13.74 -1.67 1.98
CA VAL A 145 13.20 -2.21 3.23
C VAL A 145 12.32 -1.18 3.94
N ALA A 146 12.83 0.04 4.16
CA ALA A 146 12.07 1.11 4.80
C ALA A 146 10.79 1.43 4.02
N LYS A 147 10.92 1.52 2.68
CA LYS A 147 9.82 1.78 1.77
C LYS A 147 8.70 0.77 1.91
N PHE A 148 9.01 -0.52 1.78
CA PHE A 148 7.98 -1.56 1.78
C PHE A 148 7.41 -1.82 3.17
N ARG A 149 8.23 -1.74 4.24
CA ARG A 149 7.72 -1.83 5.61
C ARG A 149 6.71 -0.72 5.89
N SER A 150 7.00 0.52 5.51
CA SER A 150 6.04 1.63 5.66
C SER A 150 4.71 1.33 4.96
N ARG A 151 4.76 0.81 3.73
CA ARG A 151 3.55 0.45 2.96
C ARG A 151 2.75 -0.68 3.60
N ILE A 152 3.41 -1.76 4.02
CA ILE A 152 2.76 -2.92 4.66
C ILE A 152 2.12 -2.52 5.99
N LEU A 153 2.84 -1.77 6.82
CA LEU A 153 2.34 -1.26 8.10
C LEU A 153 1.14 -0.33 7.90
N SER A 154 1.16 0.51 6.87
CA SER A 154 0.01 1.36 6.54
C SER A 154 -1.23 0.53 6.19
N SER A 155 -1.07 -0.51 5.35
CA SER A 155 -2.17 -1.43 5.03
C SER A 155 -2.69 -2.17 6.27
N LYS A 156 -1.80 -2.64 7.16
CA LYS A 156 -2.19 -3.28 8.43
C LYS A 156 -2.96 -2.32 9.33
N ALA A 157 -2.49 -1.08 9.47
CA ALA A 157 -3.17 -0.05 10.25
C ALA A 157 -4.53 0.33 9.66
N GLU A 158 -4.66 0.47 8.34
CA GLU A 158 -5.94 0.74 7.68
C GLU A 158 -6.94 -0.42 7.86
N TRP A 159 -6.47 -1.66 7.78
CA TRP A 159 -7.29 -2.83 8.06
C TRP A 159 -7.80 -2.83 9.51
N LEU A 160 -6.91 -2.66 10.50
CA LEU A 160 -7.28 -2.56 11.92
C LEU A 160 -8.27 -1.40 12.16
N LYS A 161 -8.06 -0.26 11.49
CA LYS A 161 -8.98 0.88 11.51
C LYS A 161 -10.37 0.51 10.98
N SER A 162 -10.44 -0.23 9.87
CA SER A 162 -11.72 -0.69 9.29
C SER A 162 -12.47 -1.65 10.22
N GLN A 163 -11.76 -2.41 11.05
CA GLN A 163 -12.31 -3.25 12.11
C GLN A 163 -12.61 -2.48 13.41
N ARG A 164 -12.46 -1.15 13.42
CA ARG A 164 -12.59 -0.28 14.61
C ARG A 164 -11.59 -0.61 15.74
N ARG A 165 -10.49 -1.31 15.45
CA ARG A 165 -9.41 -1.65 16.38
C ARG A 165 -8.37 -0.52 16.45
N TYR A 166 -8.80 0.70 16.77
CA TYR A 166 -7.98 1.92 16.68
C TYR A 166 -6.75 1.89 17.59
N VAL A 167 -6.87 1.33 18.81
CA VAL A 167 -5.74 1.22 19.74
C VAL A 167 -4.65 0.30 19.18
N GLU A 168 -5.04 -0.78 18.52
CA GLU A 168 -4.10 -1.73 17.92
C GLU A 168 -3.49 -1.16 16.63
N ALA A 169 -4.25 -0.34 15.88
CA ALA A 169 -3.77 0.37 14.70
C ALA A 169 -2.68 1.41 15.00
N LEU A 170 -2.57 1.90 16.25
CA LEU A 170 -1.60 2.94 16.63
C LEU A 170 -0.16 2.54 16.37
N THR A 171 0.22 1.31 16.75
CA THR A 171 1.60 0.83 16.60
C THR A 171 2.03 0.79 15.13
N PRO A 172 1.32 0.08 14.23
CA PRO A 172 1.68 0.07 12.82
C PRO A 172 1.55 1.45 12.16
N ALA A 173 0.57 2.28 12.52
CA ALA A 173 0.45 3.64 11.97
C ALA A 173 1.63 4.53 12.37
N THR A 174 2.09 4.44 13.62
CA THR A 174 3.25 5.21 14.12
C THR A 174 4.52 4.79 13.40
N GLN A 175 4.77 3.48 13.33
CA GLN A 175 5.95 2.95 12.64
C GLN A 175 5.94 3.28 11.14
N ALA A 176 4.78 3.23 10.49
CA ALA A 176 4.64 3.59 9.09
C ALA A 176 5.03 5.05 8.82
N TYR A 177 4.58 5.98 9.68
CA TYR A 177 4.91 7.40 9.59
C TYR A 177 6.40 7.66 9.87
N GLU A 178 6.98 7.03 10.90
CA GLU A 178 8.41 7.15 11.22
C GLU A 178 9.31 6.69 10.05
N LEU A 179 8.93 5.59 9.39
CA LEU A 179 9.64 5.12 8.20
C LEU A 179 9.47 6.07 7.01
N ALA A 180 8.27 6.65 6.82
CA ALA A 180 8.01 7.62 5.75
C ALA A 180 8.75 8.95 5.98
N LEU A 181 8.98 9.34 7.23
CA LEU A 181 9.85 10.47 7.58
C LEU A 181 11.29 10.20 7.13
N ALA A 182 11.83 9.03 7.42
CA ALA A 182 13.21 8.65 7.09
C ALA A 182 13.47 8.53 5.58
N GLU A 183 12.47 8.11 4.79
CA GLU A 183 12.58 7.96 3.32
C GLU A 183 12.51 9.31 2.57
N ASP A 184 12.05 10.38 3.21
CA ASP A 184 11.85 11.70 2.60
C ASP A 184 10.94 11.71 1.36
N HIS A 185 9.91 10.84 1.35
CA HIS A 185 8.94 10.76 0.25
C HIS A 185 7.63 11.50 0.60
N PRO A 186 7.38 12.71 0.07
CA PRO A 186 6.32 13.61 0.56
C PRO A 186 4.91 12.99 0.47
N GLY A 187 4.55 12.38 -0.66
CA GLY A 187 3.21 11.78 -0.83
C GLY A 187 2.89 10.63 0.14
N ARG A 188 3.90 9.90 0.63
CA ARG A 188 3.71 8.82 1.60
C ARG A 188 3.66 9.36 3.03
N ARG A 189 4.48 10.38 3.29
CA ARG A 189 4.52 11.09 4.56
C ARG A 189 3.14 11.69 4.88
N GLY A 190 2.49 12.36 3.93
CA GLY A 190 1.13 12.88 4.10
C GLY A 190 0.07 11.82 4.35
N TYR A 191 0.11 10.71 3.60
CA TYR A 191 -0.83 9.60 3.78
C TYR A 191 -0.67 8.92 5.16
N THR A 192 0.57 8.58 5.54
CA THR A 192 0.85 7.94 6.83
C THR A 192 0.58 8.85 8.03
N ALA A 193 0.85 10.15 7.90
CA ALA A 193 0.47 11.15 8.90
C ALA A 193 -1.06 11.19 9.08
N THR A 194 -1.82 11.27 8.00
CA THR A 194 -3.29 11.27 8.03
C THR A 194 -3.84 10.02 8.73
N LEU A 195 -3.30 8.85 8.39
CA LEU A 195 -3.67 7.58 9.03
C LEU A 195 -3.35 7.57 10.53
N LEU A 196 -2.19 8.09 10.92
CA LEU A 196 -1.79 8.19 12.32
C LEU A 196 -2.70 9.16 13.09
N LEU A 197 -3.06 10.31 12.51
CA LEU A 197 -3.98 11.28 13.12
C LEU A 197 -5.35 10.67 13.42
N ASP A 198 -5.92 9.93 12.46
CA ASP A 198 -7.19 9.20 12.65
C ASP A 198 -7.11 8.25 13.85
N CYS A 199 -6.03 7.47 13.92
CA CYS A 199 -5.82 6.50 14.99
C CYS A 199 -5.63 7.17 16.35
N LEU A 200 -4.78 8.21 16.44
CA LEU A 200 -4.51 8.94 17.68
C LEU A 200 -5.76 9.57 18.25
N ARG A 201 -6.59 10.18 17.39
CA ARG A 201 -7.82 10.83 17.83
C ARG A 201 -8.80 9.81 18.42
N ILE A 202 -9.10 8.74 17.69
CA ILE A 202 -10.14 7.79 18.10
C ILE A 202 -9.66 6.87 19.22
N ALA A 203 -8.41 6.43 19.20
CA ALA A 203 -7.85 5.62 20.28
C ALA A 203 -7.82 6.38 21.62
N SER A 204 -7.59 7.69 21.60
CA SER A 204 -7.61 8.50 22.83
C SER A 204 -9.01 8.72 23.40
N LEU A 205 -10.07 8.58 22.58
CA LEU A 205 -11.46 8.58 23.06
C LEU A 205 -11.77 7.29 23.83
N ASP A 206 -11.28 6.16 23.32
CA ASP A 206 -11.47 4.84 23.94
C ASP A 206 -10.57 4.66 25.18
N LYS A 207 -9.34 5.17 25.11
CA LYS A 207 -8.33 5.10 26.16
C LYS A 207 -7.74 6.48 26.47
N PRO A 208 -8.39 7.26 27.37
CA PRO A 208 -7.98 8.62 27.70
C PRO A 208 -6.53 8.76 28.18
N GLU A 209 -5.95 7.70 28.75
CA GLU A 209 -4.54 7.63 29.14
C GLU A 209 -3.56 7.81 27.97
N LEU A 210 -4.00 7.60 26.73
CA LEU A 210 -3.21 7.82 25.53
C LEU A 210 -3.13 9.30 25.12
N THR A 211 -4.02 10.14 25.64
CA THR A 211 -4.15 11.56 25.25
C THR A 211 -2.83 12.36 25.33
N PRO A 212 -2.00 12.24 26.39
CA PRO A 212 -0.73 12.96 26.44
C PRO A 212 0.21 12.56 25.30
N LYS A 213 0.29 11.27 25.00
CA LYS A 213 1.12 10.75 23.91
C LYS A 213 0.57 11.16 22.54
N ALA A 214 -0.75 11.16 22.38
CA ALA A 214 -1.40 11.64 21.18
C ALA A 214 -1.10 13.11 20.89
N LYS A 215 -1.17 13.98 21.91
CA LYS A 215 -0.79 15.39 21.77
C LYS A 215 0.67 15.57 21.37
N GLU A 216 1.58 14.79 21.94
CA GLU A 216 3.00 14.81 21.58
C GLU A 216 3.22 14.44 20.09
N LEU A 217 2.57 13.38 19.62
CA LEU A 217 2.71 12.92 18.23
C LEU A 217 2.06 13.88 17.24
N ILE A 218 0.89 14.43 17.55
CA ILE A 218 0.24 15.46 16.72
C ILE A 218 1.11 16.72 16.64
N ALA A 219 1.72 17.14 17.73
CA ALA A 219 2.64 18.28 17.73
C ALA A 219 3.87 18.04 16.84
N LYS A 220 4.39 16.79 16.78
CA LYS A 220 5.46 16.41 15.85
C LYS A 220 5.01 16.52 14.38
N ILE A 221 3.81 16.05 14.06
CA ILE A 221 3.22 16.18 12.71
C ILE A 221 3.04 17.67 12.34
N LEU A 222 2.58 18.51 13.26
CA LEU A 222 2.45 19.96 13.02
C LEU A 222 3.79 20.68 12.83
N ALA A 223 4.89 20.13 13.35
CA ALA A 223 6.23 20.69 13.20
C ALA A 223 6.91 20.26 11.88
N ASP A 224 6.32 19.32 11.14
CA ASP A 224 6.83 18.81 9.87
C ASP A 224 6.39 19.73 8.72
N ASN A 225 7.28 20.63 8.30
CA ASN A 225 6.99 21.66 7.30
C ASN A 225 6.88 21.12 5.85
N GLU A 226 7.21 19.85 5.63
CA GLU A 226 7.13 19.20 4.31
C GLU A 226 5.75 18.56 4.06
N LEU A 227 4.85 18.61 5.04
CA LEU A 227 3.47 18.15 4.90
C LEU A 227 2.58 19.20 4.26
N ASP A 228 1.62 18.75 3.45
CA ASP A 228 0.62 19.60 2.83
C ASP A 228 -0.26 20.31 3.88
N GLU A 229 -0.76 21.50 3.54
CA GLU A 229 -1.63 22.30 4.40
C GLU A 229 -2.88 21.53 4.88
N GLU A 230 -3.40 20.62 4.04
CA GLU A 230 -4.54 19.76 4.40
C GLU A 230 -4.23 18.81 5.56
N VAL A 231 -2.99 18.29 5.62
CA VAL A 231 -2.55 17.41 6.70
C VAL A 231 -2.36 18.21 7.98
N HIS A 232 -1.79 19.42 7.91
CA HIS A 232 -1.71 20.32 9.06
C HIS A 232 -3.09 20.75 9.57
N ALA A 233 -4.03 21.02 8.67
CA ALA A 233 -5.41 21.32 9.05
C ALA A 233 -6.07 20.13 9.78
N HIS A 234 -5.86 18.91 9.29
CA HIS A 234 -6.34 17.69 9.96
C HIS A 234 -5.67 17.50 11.34
N ALA A 235 -4.37 17.77 11.45
CA ALA A 235 -3.66 17.69 12.73
C ALA A 235 -4.19 18.71 13.76
N ASN A 236 -4.49 19.94 13.32
CA ASN A 236 -5.11 20.95 14.17
C ASN A 236 -6.52 20.55 14.61
N ASP A 237 -7.38 20.03 13.72
CA ASP A 237 -8.71 19.51 14.08
C ASP A 237 -8.61 18.35 15.08
N ALA A 238 -7.68 17.42 14.88
CA ALA A 238 -7.44 16.32 15.82
C ALA A 238 -7.03 16.84 17.21
N LEU A 239 -6.13 17.84 17.28
CA LEU A 239 -5.70 18.44 18.54
C LEU A 239 -6.83 19.17 19.27
N GLU A 240 -7.64 19.95 18.54
CA GLU A 240 -8.79 20.64 19.09
C GLU A 240 -9.83 19.68 19.67
N ARG A 241 -10.12 18.60 18.95
CA ARG A 241 -11.09 17.58 19.41
C ARG A 241 -10.59 16.87 20.66
N LEU A 242 -9.32 16.44 20.67
CA LEU A 242 -8.71 15.87 21.88
C LEU A 242 -8.82 16.82 23.08
N ALA A 243 -8.66 18.13 22.89
CA ALA A 243 -8.81 19.11 23.96
C ALA A 243 -10.26 19.28 24.46
N LYS A 244 -11.26 19.15 23.57
CA LYS A 244 -12.69 19.20 23.91
C LYS A 244 -13.13 17.93 24.65
N ASP A 245 -12.70 16.78 24.17
CA ASP A 245 -13.08 15.46 24.71
C ASP A 245 -12.38 15.14 26.04
N SER A 246 -11.29 15.86 26.37
CA SER A 246 -10.61 15.79 27.66
C SER A 246 -11.32 16.56 28.79
N LYS A 247 -12.35 17.38 28.50
CA LYS A 247 -13.06 18.11 29.54
C LYS A 247 -14.03 17.15 30.22
N PRO A 248 -13.97 16.97 31.56
CA PRO A 248 -15.01 16.24 32.26
C PRO A 248 -16.34 16.93 31.97
N ASP A 249 -17.39 16.15 31.76
CA ASP A 249 -18.77 16.63 31.78
C ASP A 249 -19.02 17.32 33.13
N THR A 250 -18.76 18.62 33.19
CA THR A 250 -19.24 19.48 34.25
C THR A 250 -20.62 19.98 33.82
N ALA A 251 -21.57 19.06 33.73
CA ALA A 251 -22.98 19.37 33.62
C ALA A 251 -23.69 18.74 34.83
N LYS A 252 -24.24 19.64 35.65
CA LYS A 252 -25.07 19.38 36.83
C LYS A 252 -26.40 18.75 36.46
#